data_AF-A0A2R6N5E9-F1
#
_entry.id   AF-A0A2R6N5E9-F1
#
_cell.length_a   1.000
_cell.length_b   1.000
_cell.length_c   1.000
_cell.angle_alpha   90.00
_cell.angle_beta   90.00
_cell.angle_gamma   90.00
#
_symmetry.space_group_name_H-M   'P 1'
#
loop_
_entity.id
_entity.type
_entity.pdbx_description
1 polymer ?
#
loop_
_entity_poly.entity_id
_entity_poly.type
_entity_poly.pdbx_seq_one_letter_code
_entity_poly.pdbx_strand_id
1 'polypeptide(L)'
;MNVRRWLVAGLLFAVLWVFVRGAALTPRSLLTNFLVGTAVGLPIAYVFRRLYEEEIDLLGTISAIPYVVGYIVVFSKEVIVANLDVAYRVLRIEPQFEPQVILVPLRVQTAVGITTIANSITITPGTITLDHDPDENALYVHMIDGRDPEAVVDPIRTWEDYALEIFDEERSPEDPPPEIRVHPPDHPPEPKTVPERDAEHGPGGSVTEERPGEGSDR
;
A
#
# COMPACT_ATOMS: atom_id res chain seq x y z
N MET A 1 -26.66 11.82 -8.08
CA MET A 1 -27.20 11.41 -9.41
C MET A 1 -26.35 10.24 -9.86
N ASN A 2 -26.93 9.06 -9.95
CA ASN A 2 -26.18 7.86 -10.30
C ASN A 2 -25.97 7.81 -11.82
N VAL A 3 -24.73 7.67 -12.24
CA VAL A 3 -24.36 7.51 -13.65
C VAL A 3 -23.53 6.26 -13.81
N ARG A 4 -23.69 5.60 -14.97
CA ARG A 4 -22.97 4.37 -15.28
C ARG A 4 -21.45 4.64 -15.32
N ARG A 5 -20.68 3.93 -14.51
CA ARG A 5 -19.24 4.15 -14.31
C ARG A 5 -18.43 4.08 -15.61
N TRP A 6 -18.81 3.19 -16.53
CA TRP A 6 -18.12 3.03 -17.81
C TRP A 6 -18.24 4.25 -18.73
N LEU A 7 -19.30 5.06 -18.61
CA LEU A 7 -19.41 6.31 -19.36
C LEU A 7 -18.41 7.33 -18.85
N VAL A 8 -18.32 7.48 -17.52
CA VAL A 8 -17.35 8.37 -16.87
C VAL A 8 -15.93 7.92 -17.18
N ALA A 9 -15.64 6.62 -17.07
CA ALA A 9 -14.34 6.05 -17.39
C ALA A 9 -13.96 6.25 -18.87
N GLY A 10 -14.88 6.05 -19.81
CA GLY A 10 -14.64 6.26 -21.23
C GLY A 10 -14.39 7.73 -21.60
N LEU A 11 -15.11 8.67 -20.96
CA LEU A 11 -14.88 10.11 -21.12
C LEU A 11 -13.55 10.54 -20.48
N LEU A 12 -13.24 10.02 -19.29
CA LEU A 12 -11.97 10.27 -18.61
C LEU A 12 -10.79 9.72 -19.42
N PHE A 13 -10.95 8.55 -20.04
CA PHE A 13 -9.99 8.00 -20.99
C PHE A 13 -9.79 8.94 -22.18
N ALA A 14 -10.84 9.55 -22.72
CA ALA A 14 -10.72 10.51 -23.81
C ALA A 14 -9.94 11.77 -23.42
N VAL A 15 -10.15 12.27 -22.20
CA VAL A 15 -9.36 13.38 -21.64
C VAL A 15 -7.89 12.98 -21.50
N LEU A 16 -7.64 11.81 -20.91
CA LEU A 16 -6.29 11.26 -20.75
C LEU A 16 -5.60 11.04 -22.10
N TRP A 17 -6.33 10.56 -23.11
CA TRP A 17 -5.83 10.35 -24.47
C TRP A 17 -5.30 11.64 -25.09
N VAL A 18 -6.04 12.75 -24.95
CA VAL A 18 -5.61 14.07 -25.45
C VAL A 18 -4.34 14.52 -24.74
N PHE A 19 -4.27 14.33 -23.43
CA PHE A 19 -3.11 14.69 -22.62
C PHE A 19 -1.86 13.88 -23.00
N VAL A 20 -1.97 12.55 -23.06
CA VAL A 20 -0.88 11.63 -23.40
C VAL A 20 -0.39 11.81 -24.83
N ARG A 21 -1.29 12.10 -25.77
CA ARG A 21 -0.90 12.37 -27.18
C ARG A 21 -0.10 13.66 -27.34
N GLY A 22 -0.05 14.53 -26.32
CA GLY A 22 0.61 15.83 -26.43
C GLY A 22 0.01 16.68 -27.55
N ALA A 23 -1.31 16.58 -27.76
CA ALA A 23 -1.99 17.24 -28.86
C ALA A 23 -1.76 18.76 -28.79
N ALA A 24 -1.44 19.38 -29.93
CA ALA A 24 -1.36 20.83 -30.00
C ALA A 24 -2.68 21.44 -29.49
N LEU A 25 -2.59 22.53 -28.70
CA LEU A 25 -3.73 23.24 -28.09
C LEU A 25 -4.61 23.99 -29.11
N THR A 26 -4.62 23.55 -30.36
CA THR A 26 -5.53 24.05 -31.39
C THR A 26 -6.91 23.40 -31.19
N PRO A 27 -8.02 24.17 -31.25
CA PRO A 27 -9.37 23.64 -31.01
C PRO A 27 -9.70 22.42 -31.88
N ARG A 28 -9.25 22.42 -33.14
CA ARG A 28 -9.44 21.30 -34.07
C ARG A 28 -8.70 20.03 -33.64
N SER A 29 -7.45 20.17 -33.19
CA SER A 29 -6.64 19.04 -32.73
C SER A 29 -7.21 18.45 -31.44
N LEU A 30 -7.59 19.30 -30.48
CA LEU A 30 -8.23 18.88 -29.23
C LEU A 30 -9.52 18.10 -29.50
N LEU A 31 -10.41 18.65 -30.32
CA LEU A 31 -11.67 17.99 -30.67
C LEU A 31 -11.43 16.65 -31.36
N THR A 32 -10.51 16.60 -32.35
CA THR A 32 -10.21 15.36 -33.08
C THR A 32 -9.65 14.29 -32.15
N ASN A 33 -8.66 14.63 -31.31
CA ASN A 33 -8.07 13.66 -30.38
C ASN A 33 -9.07 13.23 -29.30
N PHE A 34 -9.93 14.13 -28.81
CA PHE A 34 -10.97 13.79 -27.85
C PHE A 34 -12.02 12.84 -28.45
N LEU A 35 -12.46 13.09 -29.69
CA LEU A 35 -13.40 12.21 -30.38
C LEU A 35 -12.80 10.82 -30.62
N VAL A 36 -11.54 10.74 -31.06
CA VAL A 36 -10.82 9.45 -31.19
C VAL A 36 -10.70 8.76 -29.84
N GLY A 37 -10.28 9.50 -28.80
CA GLY A 37 -10.17 8.98 -27.45
C GLY A 37 -11.49 8.46 -26.90
N THR A 38 -12.61 9.13 -27.19
CA THR A 38 -13.96 8.69 -26.79
C THR A 38 -14.39 7.45 -27.57
N ALA A 39 -14.15 7.44 -28.90
CA ALA A 39 -14.49 6.32 -29.77
C ALA A 39 -13.74 5.03 -29.42
N VAL A 40 -12.51 5.16 -28.90
CA VAL A 40 -11.70 4.02 -28.40
C VAL A 40 -12.02 3.71 -26.94
N GLY A 41 -12.13 4.74 -26.10
CA GLY A 41 -12.30 4.64 -24.66
C GLY A 41 -13.64 4.06 -24.24
N LEU A 42 -14.75 4.40 -24.91
CA LEU A 42 -16.07 3.87 -24.57
C LEU A 42 -16.18 2.35 -24.80
N PRO A 43 -15.78 1.78 -25.95
CA PRO A 43 -15.75 0.32 -26.12
C PRO A 43 -14.87 -0.39 -25.09
N ILE A 44 -13.68 0.14 -24.81
CA ILE A 44 -12.78 -0.43 -23.80
C ILE A 44 -13.45 -0.39 -22.43
N ALA A 45 -13.94 0.77 -22.00
CA ALA A 45 -14.64 0.92 -20.73
C ALA A 45 -15.88 0.01 -20.63
N TYR A 46 -16.59 -0.21 -21.74
CA TYR A 46 -17.72 -1.14 -21.78
C TYR A 46 -17.29 -2.59 -21.60
N VAL A 47 -16.22 -3.04 -22.25
CA VAL A 47 -15.69 -4.42 -22.10
C VAL A 47 -15.22 -4.66 -20.67
N PHE A 48 -14.52 -3.70 -20.08
CA PHE A 48 -13.99 -3.79 -18.71
C PHE A 48 -14.97 -3.36 -17.62
N ARG A 49 -16.23 -3.04 -17.96
CA ARG A 49 -17.22 -2.55 -16.98
C ARG A 49 -17.48 -3.52 -15.83
N ARG A 50 -17.24 -4.82 -16.03
CA ARG A 50 -17.42 -5.87 -15.02
C ARG A 50 -16.33 -5.86 -13.93
N LEU A 51 -15.20 -5.20 -14.19
CA LEU A 51 -14.10 -5.10 -13.22
C LEU A 51 -14.36 -4.05 -12.14
N TYR A 52 -15.28 -3.11 -12.38
CA TYR A 52 -15.60 -2.02 -11.48
C TYR A 52 -17.09 -2.07 -11.13
N GLU A 53 -17.49 -1.36 -10.08
CA GLU A 53 -18.91 -1.20 -9.74
C GLU A 53 -19.68 -0.52 -10.89
N GLU A 54 -20.93 -0.95 -11.11
CA GLU A 54 -21.69 -0.52 -12.28
C GLU A 54 -22.11 0.96 -12.24
N GLU A 55 -22.24 1.52 -11.04
CA GLU A 55 -22.74 2.88 -10.78
C GLU A 55 -21.79 3.68 -9.91
N ILE A 56 -21.72 4.99 -10.16
CA ILE A 56 -21.09 5.98 -9.27
C ILE A 56 -22.15 7.03 -8.95
N ASP A 57 -22.25 7.41 -7.66
CA ASP A 57 -22.94 8.64 -7.31
C ASP A 57 -22.06 9.86 -7.59
N LEU A 58 -22.38 10.58 -8.67
CA LEU A 58 -21.62 11.76 -9.06
C LEU A 58 -21.68 12.88 -8.02
N LEU A 59 -22.79 12.97 -7.26
CA LEU A 59 -22.93 14.03 -6.25
C LEU A 59 -22.05 13.72 -5.04
N GLY A 60 -22.12 12.49 -4.49
CA GLY A 60 -21.22 12.01 -3.44
C GLY A 60 -19.74 12.12 -3.82
N THR A 61 -19.40 11.77 -5.06
CA THR A 61 -18.02 11.89 -5.56
C THR A 61 -17.54 13.35 -5.58
N ILE A 62 -18.40 14.30 -5.99
CA ILE A 62 -18.05 15.72 -6.02
C ILE A 62 -17.96 16.30 -4.60
N SER A 63 -18.84 15.89 -3.68
CA SER A 63 -18.76 16.33 -2.28
C SER A 63 -17.53 15.77 -1.55
N ALA A 64 -17.00 14.63 -1.99
CA ALA A 64 -15.75 14.06 -1.47
C ALA A 64 -14.49 14.83 -1.90
N ILE A 65 -14.53 15.63 -2.98
CA ILE A 65 -13.36 16.37 -3.51
C ILE A 65 -12.59 17.17 -2.44
N PRO A 66 -13.21 18.01 -1.58
CA PRO A 66 -12.48 18.73 -0.54
C PRO A 66 -11.73 17.79 0.42
N TYR A 67 -12.32 16.66 0.78
CA TYR A 67 -11.68 15.66 1.64
C TYR A 67 -10.53 14.96 0.93
N VAL A 68 -10.68 14.62 -0.36
CA VAL A 68 -9.58 14.08 -1.20
C VAL A 68 -8.42 15.07 -1.27
N VAL A 69 -8.69 16.35 -1.48
CA VAL A 69 -7.65 17.39 -1.52
C VAL A 69 -6.98 17.51 -0.16
N GLY A 70 -7.74 17.53 0.93
CA GLY A 70 -7.23 17.54 2.30
C GLY A 70 -6.31 16.35 2.59
N TYR A 71 -6.78 15.13 2.27
CA TYR A 71 -6.01 13.90 2.36
C TYR A 71 -4.67 14.03 1.64
N ILE A 72 -4.69 14.44 0.35
CA ILE A 72 -3.47 14.54 -0.46
C ILE A 72 -2.49 15.55 0.14
N VAL A 73 -2.96 16.70 0.64
CA VAL A 73 -2.10 17.73 1.24
C VAL A 73 -1.44 17.21 2.52
N VAL A 74 -2.22 16.62 3.43
CA VAL A 74 -1.70 16.06 4.68
C VAL A 74 -0.75 14.90 4.40
N PHE A 75 -1.17 13.96 3.56
CA PHE A 75 -0.34 12.83 3.14
C PHE A 75 0.99 13.29 2.49
N SER A 76 0.96 14.27 1.59
CA SER A 76 2.17 14.78 0.94
C SER A 76 3.15 15.39 1.94
N LYS A 77 2.63 16.10 2.96
CA LYS A 77 3.46 16.63 4.05
C LYS A 77 4.17 15.49 4.78
N GLU A 78 3.45 14.44 5.15
CA GLU A 78 4.02 13.29 5.87
C GLU A 78 5.04 12.53 5.03
N VAL A 79 4.78 12.32 3.73
CA VAL A 79 5.76 11.75 2.81
C VAL A 79 7.05 12.58 2.78
N ILE A 80 6.96 13.91 2.70
CA ILE A 80 8.14 14.78 2.70
C ILE A 80 8.91 14.67 4.03
N VAL A 81 8.21 14.76 5.16
CA VAL A 81 8.82 14.67 6.50
C VAL A 81 9.52 13.32 6.69
N ALA A 82 8.85 12.23 6.35
CA ALA A 82 9.38 10.88 6.45
C ALA A 82 10.59 10.65 5.52
N ASN A 83 10.58 11.19 4.30
CA ASN A 83 11.75 11.16 3.41
C ASN A 83 12.97 11.87 4.04
N LEU A 84 12.75 13.04 4.66
CA LEU A 84 13.82 13.79 5.33
C LEU A 84 14.35 13.04 6.55
N ASP A 85 13.47 12.44 7.36
CA ASP A 85 13.84 11.64 8.53
C ASP A 85 14.69 10.41 8.13
N VAL A 86 14.23 9.64 7.14
CA VAL A 86 14.98 8.49 6.62
C VAL A 86 16.33 8.94 6.03
N ALA A 87 16.37 10.00 5.24
CA ALA A 87 17.61 10.55 4.69
C ALA A 87 18.58 10.96 5.80
N TYR A 88 18.08 11.63 6.85
CA TYR A 88 18.88 12.02 8.01
C TYR A 88 19.46 10.82 8.75
N ARG A 89 18.68 9.77 8.97
CA ARG A 89 19.12 8.53 9.64
C ARG A 89 20.19 7.79 8.85
N VAL A 90 20.04 7.70 7.53
CA VAL A 90 21.01 7.05 6.64
C VAL A 90 22.36 7.81 6.61
N LEU A 91 22.34 9.13 6.77
CA LEU A 91 23.56 9.95 6.80
C LEU A 91 24.29 9.92 8.15
N ARG A 92 23.71 9.34 9.21
CA ARG A 92 24.40 9.20 10.50
C ARG A 92 25.50 8.15 10.42
N ILE A 93 26.61 8.44 11.10
CA ILE A 93 27.80 7.55 11.19
C ILE A 93 27.42 6.22 11.86
N GLU A 94 26.53 6.26 12.85
CA GLU A 94 25.96 5.09 13.50
C GLU A 94 24.43 5.15 13.36
N PRO A 95 23.87 4.53 12.30
CA PRO A 95 22.43 4.43 12.14
C PRO A 95 21.85 3.57 13.26
N GLN A 96 20.89 4.12 14.01
CA GLN A 96 20.12 3.37 15.00
C GLN A 96 18.76 3.05 14.39
N PHE A 97 18.58 1.78 14.04
CA PHE A 97 17.30 1.23 13.58
C PHE A 97 16.87 0.18 14.59
N GLU A 98 15.61 0.24 15.02
CA GLU A 98 15.00 -0.73 15.92
C GLU A 98 13.72 -1.23 15.23
N PRO A 99 13.82 -2.13 14.24
CA PRO A 99 12.66 -2.50 13.45
C PRO A 99 11.62 -3.24 14.29
N GLN A 100 10.35 -2.92 14.09
CA GLN A 100 9.25 -3.52 14.82
C GLN A 100 8.07 -3.80 13.88
N VAL A 101 7.23 -4.77 14.24
CA VAL A 101 5.92 -4.97 13.62
C VAL A 101 4.85 -4.65 14.64
N ILE A 102 3.87 -3.83 14.24
CA ILE A 102 2.73 -3.45 15.05
C ILE A 102 1.44 -3.83 14.33
N LEU A 103 0.37 -4.08 15.09
CA LEU A 103 -0.97 -4.24 14.54
C LEU A 103 -1.71 -2.90 14.67
N VAL A 104 -2.22 -2.40 13.55
CA VAL A 104 -2.98 -1.14 13.48
C VAL A 104 -4.43 -1.45 13.09
N PRO A 105 -5.35 -1.51 14.06
CA PRO A 105 -6.77 -1.69 13.78
C PRO A 105 -7.35 -0.51 13.00
N LEU A 106 -8.17 -0.80 11.99
CA LEU A 106 -8.74 0.19 11.08
C LEU A 106 -10.19 0.56 11.45
N ARG A 107 -10.55 1.80 11.14
CA ARG A 107 -11.91 2.33 11.15
C ARG A 107 -12.59 2.15 9.79
N VAL A 108 -11.84 2.28 8.70
CA VAL A 108 -12.32 2.02 7.33
C VAL A 108 -12.64 0.53 7.16
N GLN A 109 -13.72 0.21 6.45
CA GLN A 109 -14.19 -1.17 6.23
C GLN A 109 -14.26 -1.53 4.75
N THR A 110 -14.41 -0.55 3.87
CA THR A 110 -14.42 -0.80 2.42
C THR A 110 -13.05 -1.28 1.96
N ALA A 111 -13.02 -2.21 1.00
CA ALA A 111 -11.78 -2.70 0.44
C ALA A 111 -10.92 -1.57 -0.16
N VAL A 112 -11.56 -0.55 -0.76
CA VAL A 112 -10.86 0.61 -1.33
C VAL A 112 -10.30 1.52 -0.23
N GLY A 113 -11.03 1.74 0.87
CA GLY A 113 -10.56 2.49 2.04
C GLY A 113 -9.37 1.82 2.71
N ILE A 114 -9.48 0.52 3.01
CA ILE A 114 -8.40 -0.29 3.59
C ILE A 114 -7.17 -0.25 2.67
N THR A 115 -7.36 -0.46 1.37
CA THR A 115 -6.26 -0.42 0.38
C THR A 115 -5.62 0.96 0.29
N THR A 116 -6.40 2.04 0.45
CA THR A 116 -5.88 3.41 0.43
C THR A 116 -4.96 3.66 1.62
N ILE A 117 -5.41 3.29 2.82
CA ILE A 117 -4.60 3.40 4.04
C ILE A 117 -3.33 2.53 3.95
N ALA A 118 -3.48 1.27 3.54
CA ALA A 118 -2.35 0.34 3.37
C ALA A 118 -1.27 0.87 2.40
N ASN A 119 -1.69 1.48 1.29
CA ASN A 119 -0.78 2.10 0.33
C ASN A 119 -0.15 3.38 0.88
N SER A 120 -0.89 4.22 1.60
CA SER A 120 -0.33 5.42 2.22
C SER A 120 0.74 5.09 3.26
N ILE A 121 0.55 4.05 4.06
CA ILE A 121 1.57 3.53 4.98
C ILE A 121 2.81 3.07 4.20
N THR A 122 2.63 2.33 3.11
CA THR A 122 3.73 1.78 2.31
C THR A 122 4.52 2.85 1.55
N ILE A 123 3.86 3.91 1.09
CA ILE A 123 4.52 5.02 0.39
C ILE A 123 5.28 5.93 1.36
N THR A 124 4.87 5.97 2.63
CA THR A 124 5.55 6.76 3.66
C THR A 124 6.87 6.06 4.05
N PRO A 125 8.04 6.65 3.75
CA PRO A 125 9.32 6.00 4.03
C PRO A 125 9.48 5.71 5.52
N GLY A 126 10.04 4.55 5.84
CA GLY A 126 10.19 4.11 7.22
C GLY A 126 9.08 3.16 7.69
N THR A 127 8.05 2.93 6.87
CA THR A 127 6.97 1.96 7.13
C THR A 127 6.62 1.12 5.90
N ILE A 128 6.06 -0.06 6.12
CA ILE A 128 5.50 -0.93 5.08
C ILE A 128 4.33 -1.74 5.64
N THR A 129 3.24 -1.85 4.88
CA THR A 129 2.13 -2.75 5.20
C THR A 129 2.48 -4.17 4.78
N LEU A 130 2.41 -5.12 5.70
CA LEU A 130 2.73 -6.53 5.47
C LEU A 130 1.50 -7.35 5.04
N ASP A 131 0.40 -7.20 5.77
CA ASP A 131 -0.82 -7.97 5.56
C ASP A 131 -2.04 -7.25 6.17
N HIS A 132 -3.23 -7.63 5.72
CA HIS A 132 -4.52 -7.23 6.31
C HIS A 132 -5.17 -8.44 6.97
N ASP A 133 -5.47 -8.31 8.25
CA ASP A 133 -6.29 -9.27 8.98
C ASP A 133 -7.77 -8.90 8.79
N PRO A 134 -8.56 -9.70 8.05
CA PRO A 134 -9.98 -9.42 7.83
C PRO A 134 -10.85 -9.72 9.07
N ASP A 135 -10.40 -10.58 9.99
CA ASP A 135 -11.16 -10.96 11.19
C ASP A 135 -11.09 -9.84 12.24
N GLU A 136 -9.91 -9.21 12.41
CA GLU A 136 -9.72 -8.08 13.32
C GLU A 136 -9.88 -6.70 12.64
N ASN A 137 -10.07 -6.67 11.32
CA ASN A 137 -10.00 -5.46 10.48
C ASN A 137 -8.76 -4.60 10.81
N ALA A 138 -7.57 -5.19 10.70
CA ALA A 138 -6.33 -4.57 11.13
C ALA A 138 -5.20 -4.77 10.12
N LEU A 139 -4.25 -3.83 10.08
CA LEU A 139 -3.05 -3.93 9.25
C LEU A 139 -1.85 -4.32 10.09
N TYR A 140 -1.09 -5.31 9.62
CA TYR A 140 0.26 -5.55 10.10
C TYR A 140 1.20 -4.54 9.45
N VAL A 141 1.82 -3.68 10.25
CA VAL A 141 2.71 -2.63 9.77
C VAL A 141 4.10 -2.88 10.31
N HIS A 142 5.07 -2.98 9.41
CA HIS A 142 6.48 -3.00 9.76
C HIS A 142 7.04 -1.57 9.70
N MET A 143 7.80 -1.19 10.71
CA MET A 143 8.48 0.10 10.81
C MET A 143 9.97 -0.09 11.03
N ILE A 144 10.80 0.80 10.47
CA ILE A 144 12.27 0.71 10.59
C ILE A 144 12.78 1.16 11.96
N ASP A 145 11.94 1.89 12.70
CA ASP A 145 12.23 2.41 14.04
C ASP A 145 10.99 2.37 14.93
N GLY A 146 10.91 1.36 15.77
CA GLY A 146 9.85 1.08 16.74
C GLY A 146 9.98 1.81 18.08
N ARG A 147 10.90 2.76 18.24
CA ARG A 147 11.06 3.52 19.50
C ARG A 147 9.87 4.43 19.81
N ASP A 148 9.13 4.83 18.78
CA ASP A 148 7.92 5.65 18.89
C ASP A 148 6.84 5.14 17.91
N PRO A 149 6.09 4.09 18.29
CA PRO A 149 5.00 3.56 17.47
C PRO A 149 3.85 4.58 17.28
N GLU A 150 3.65 5.48 18.24
CA GLU A 150 2.57 6.48 18.18
C GLU A 150 2.81 7.48 17.04
N ALA A 151 4.06 7.91 16.83
CA ALA A 151 4.42 8.78 15.71
C ALA A 151 4.10 8.20 14.32
N VAL A 152 4.03 6.87 14.18
CA VAL A 152 3.58 6.21 12.94
C VAL A 152 2.06 6.14 12.88
N VAL A 153 1.37 5.94 14.00
CA VAL A 153 -0.08 5.77 14.02
C VAL A 153 -0.83 7.09 13.91
N ASP A 154 -0.31 8.18 14.46
CA ASP A 154 -0.97 9.50 14.42
C ASP A 154 -1.30 9.98 12.98
N PRO A 155 -0.35 9.94 12.01
CA PRO A 155 -0.65 10.20 10.61
C PRO A 155 -1.72 9.27 10.04
N ILE A 156 -1.68 7.98 10.38
CA ILE A 156 -2.64 6.98 9.91
C ILE A 156 -4.05 7.35 10.37
N ARG A 157 -4.22 7.77 11.63
CA ARG A 157 -5.51 8.22 12.14
C ARG A 157 -6.03 9.44 11.39
N THR A 158 -5.16 10.40 11.10
CA THR A 158 -5.54 11.58 10.31
C THR A 158 -5.97 11.20 8.89
N TRP A 159 -5.27 10.25 8.25
CA TRP A 159 -5.66 9.75 6.92
C TRP A 159 -6.98 9.00 6.94
N GLU A 160 -7.22 8.20 7.98
CA GLU A 160 -8.50 7.53 8.19
C GLU A 160 -9.66 8.52 8.31
N ASP A 161 -9.50 9.64 9.02
CA ASP A 161 -10.57 10.65 9.14
C ASP A 161 -11.03 11.16 7.78
N TYR A 162 -10.09 11.41 6.88
CA TYR A 162 -10.41 11.76 5.50
C TYR A 162 -10.96 10.58 4.70
N ALA A 163 -10.41 9.38 4.88
CA ALA A 163 -10.82 8.20 4.13
C ALA A 163 -12.27 7.80 4.45
N LEU A 164 -12.72 7.94 5.69
CA LEU A 164 -14.10 7.69 6.10
C LEU A 164 -15.09 8.54 5.29
N GLU A 165 -14.77 9.83 5.10
CA GLU A 165 -15.59 10.76 4.31
C GLU A 165 -15.45 10.54 2.79
N ILE A 166 -14.26 10.19 2.31
CA ILE A 166 -14.00 9.97 0.87
C ILE A 166 -14.74 8.74 0.36
N PHE A 167 -14.78 7.67 1.16
CA PHE A 167 -15.33 6.38 0.78
C PHE A 167 -16.75 6.14 1.31
N ASP A 168 -17.38 7.15 1.92
CA ASP A 168 -18.75 7.07 2.46
C ASP A 168 -18.92 5.87 3.41
N GLU A 169 -17.99 5.76 4.37
CA GLU A 169 -17.95 4.68 5.35
C GLU A 169 -19.04 4.86 6.43
N GLU A 170 -19.45 3.76 7.08
CA GLU A 170 -20.48 3.82 8.13
C GLU A 170 -19.99 4.53 9.41
N ARG A 171 -18.67 4.54 9.65
CA ARG A 171 -18.05 5.21 10.80
C ARG A 171 -17.66 6.64 10.47
N SER A 172 -17.71 7.51 11.47
CA SER A 172 -17.38 8.94 11.36
C SER A 172 -16.02 9.23 12.01
N PRO A 173 -15.30 10.29 11.62
CA PRO A 173 -14.09 10.76 12.32
C PRO A 173 -14.27 11.00 13.83
N GLU A 174 -15.51 11.22 14.29
CA GLU A 174 -15.84 11.40 15.71
C GLU A 174 -15.82 10.10 16.52
N ASP A 175 -15.83 8.92 15.86
CA ASP A 175 -15.77 7.63 16.53
C ASP A 175 -14.35 7.35 17.04
N PRO A 176 -14.18 6.89 18.30
CA PRO A 176 -12.86 6.67 18.88
C PRO A 176 -12.12 5.57 18.09
N PRO A 177 -10.83 5.78 17.76
CA PRO A 177 -10.05 4.78 17.05
C PRO A 177 -9.87 3.54 17.93
N PRO A 178 -9.85 2.32 17.34
CA PRO A 178 -9.55 1.12 18.10
C PRO A 178 -8.10 1.16 18.61
N GLU A 179 -7.90 0.63 19.80
CA GLU A 179 -6.61 0.67 20.50
C GLU A 179 -5.54 -0.11 19.73
N ILE A 180 -4.35 0.48 19.59
CA ILE A 180 -3.22 -0.15 18.91
C ILE A 180 -2.80 -1.38 19.72
N ARG A 181 -2.69 -2.53 19.06
CA ARG A 181 -2.15 -3.74 19.68
C ARG A 181 -0.74 -3.98 19.17
N VAL A 182 0.25 -3.75 20.01
CA VAL A 182 1.62 -4.21 19.71
C VAL A 182 1.64 -5.70 19.99
N HIS A 183 1.23 -6.51 18.99
CA HIS A 183 1.11 -7.94 19.20
C HIS A 183 2.43 -8.67 18.94
N PRO A 184 2.81 -9.63 19.81
CA PRO A 184 2.18 -9.95 21.11
C PRO A 184 3.03 -9.61 22.35
N PRO A 185 2.37 -9.25 23.48
CA PRO A 185 2.99 -9.23 24.80
C PRO A 185 3.58 -10.58 25.26
N ASP A 186 3.19 -11.74 24.69
CA ASP A 186 3.65 -13.08 25.16
C ASP A 186 3.69 -14.21 24.09
N HIS A 187 3.75 -13.90 22.79
CA HIS A 187 3.78 -14.96 21.75
C HIS A 187 4.55 -14.49 20.50
N PRO A 188 5.72 -15.03 20.15
CA PRO A 188 6.23 -14.85 18.79
C PRO A 188 5.18 -15.40 17.81
N PRO A 189 4.90 -14.76 16.65
CA PRO A 189 4.14 -15.43 15.61
C PRO A 189 4.84 -16.76 15.33
N GLU A 190 4.11 -17.88 15.40
CA GLU A 190 4.68 -19.16 15.00
C GLU A 190 5.31 -18.95 13.62
N PRO A 191 6.63 -19.21 13.47
CA PRO A 191 7.26 -19.01 12.19
C PRO A 191 6.47 -19.85 11.20
N LYS A 192 5.83 -19.21 10.23
CA LYS A 192 5.28 -19.89 9.05
C LYS A 192 6.48 -20.46 8.31
N THR A 193 6.91 -21.64 8.74
CA THR A 193 8.00 -22.38 8.12
C THR A 193 7.50 -22.74 6.74
N VAL A 194 8.15 -22.17 5.71
CA VAL A 194 8.15 -22.79 4.39
C VAL A 194 8.57 -24.25 4.64
N PRO A 195 7.78 -25.26 4.22
CA PRO A 195 8.15 -26.64 4.48
C PRO A 195 9.58 -26.85 3.99
N GLU A 196 10.46 -27.23 4.93
CA GLU A 196 11.85 -27.57 4.65
C GLU A 196 11.82 -28.60 3.52
N ARG A 197 12.30 -28.19 2.34
CA ARG A 197 12.71 -29.15 1.33
C ARG A 197 13.94 -29.86 1.89
N ASP A 198 13.68 -31.01 2.49
CA ASP A 198 14.57 -32.16 2.61
C ASP A 198 16.02 -31.80 2.93
N ALA A 199 16.26 -31.50 4.21
CA ALA A 199 17.56 -31.69 4.84
C ALA A 199 17.86 -33.19 5.03
N GLU A 200 17.86 -33.98 3.97
CA GLU A 200 18.64 -35.21 3.94
C GLU A 200 20.05 -34.80 3.51
N HIS A 201 20.95 -34.59 4.47
CA HIS A 201 22.39 -34.92 4.42
C HIS A 201 23.03 -34.46 5.74
N GLY A 202 22.96 -35.32 6.75
CA GLY A 202 23.90 -35.30 7.87
C GLY A 202 24.31 -36.73 8.21
N PRO A 203 25.24 -36.96 9.15
CA PRO A 203 26.39 -36.13 9.54
C PRO A 203 27.69 -36.98 9.65
N GLY A 204 28.85 -36.32 9.63
CA GLY A 204 30.08 -36.84 10.23
C GLY A 204 30.94 -37.80 9.40
N GLY A 205 32.15 -37.35 9.07
CA GLY A 205 33.21 -38.18 8.52
C GLY A 205 34.53 -37.43 8.53
N SER A 206 35.20 -37.42 9.68
CA SER A 206 36.60 -37.00 9.80
C SER A 206 37.49 -37.91 8.96
N VAL A 207 38.29 -37.35 8.05
CA VAL A 207 39.42 -38.08 7.46
C VAL A 207 40.66 -37.18 7.49
N THR A 208 41.48 -37.45 8.50
CA THR A 208 42.89 -37.12 8.57
C THR A 208 43.63 -37.87 7.46
N GLU A 209 44.36 -37.14 6.62
CA GLU A 209 45.14 -37.72 5.52
C GLU A 209 46.53 -38.11 6.03
N GLU A 210 46.68 -39.35 6.52
CA GLU A 210 47.98 -39.97 6.81
C GLU A 210 48.53 -40.71 5.57
N ARG A 211 49.82 -40.49 5.31
CA ARG A 211 50.60 -40.96 4.16
C ARG A 211 50.77 -42.49 4.15
N PRO A 212 50.83 -43.15 2.98
CA PRO A 212 51.14 -44.57 2.90
C PRO A 212 52.66 -44.80 3.01
N GLY A 213 53.06 -45.55 4.05
CA GLY A 213 54.38 -46.16 4.18
C GLY A 213 54.46 -47.53 3.49
N GLU A 214 55.68 -47.87 3.09
CA GLU A 214 56.18 -49.03 2.36
C GLU A 214 55.89 -50.44 2.95
N GLY A 215 55.92 -51.44 2.07
CA GLY A 215 56.14 -52.88 2.36
C GLY A 215 55.44 -53.79 1.34
N SER A 216 56.07 -54.17 0.21
CA SER A 216 56.95 -55.33 -0.03
C SER A 216 56.30 -56.72 0.11
N ASP A 217 56.51 -57.54 -0.92
CA ASP A 217 56.46 -59.01 -1.01
C ASP A 217 55.10 -59.75 -1.08
N ARG A 218 54.69 -60.14 -2.30
CA ARG A 218 54.89 -61.48 -2.90
C ARG A 218 54.13 -61.65 -4.21
#